data_AF-A0A6M1MFG1-F1
#
_entry.id   AF-A0A6M1MFG1-F1
#
_cell.length_a   1.000
_cell.length_b   1.000
_cell.length_c   1.000
_cell.angle_alpha   90.00
_cell.angle_beta   90.00
_cell.angle_gamma   90.00
#
_symmetry.space_group_name_H-M   'P 1'
#
loop_
_entity.id
_entity.type
_entity.pdbx_description
1 polymer ?
#
loop_
_entity_poly.entity_id
_entity_poly.type
_entity_poly.pdbx_seq_one_letter_code
_entity_poly.pdbx_strand_id
1 'polypeptide(L)'
;MEPGDCRSRRILVVGDLDDPRLAALSGPGGHGLIQTPPAGMEAGPALAALVLVADQIEDFLRHGYAVRLLAPLPWAEALARLLSARGISPLEEISA
;
A
#
# COMPACT_ATOMS: atom_id res chain seq x y z
N MET A 1 -7.76 3.80 -30.93
CA MET A 1 -8.10 3.66 -29.51
C MET A 1 -6.80 3.89 -28.78
N GLU A 2 -6.58 5.07 -28.19
CA GLU A 2 -5.33 5.38 -27.50
C GLU A 2 -5.32 4.60 -26.18
N PRO A 3 -4.48 3.57 -25.99
CA PRO A 3 -4.46 2.83 -24.74
C PRO A 3 -3.65 3.65 -23.73
N GLY A 4 -4.25 4.73 -23.22
CA GLY A 4 -3.74 5.54 -22.12
C GLY A 4 -3.83 4.89 -20.74
N ASP A 5 -3.92 3.56 -20.64
CA ASP A 5 -4.18 2.87 -19.37
C ASP A 5 -3.15 1.75 -19.10
N CYS A 6 -1.91 2.17 -18.84
CA CYS A 6 -0.79 1.31 -18.45
C CYS A 6 -0.27 1.66 -17.04
N ARG A 7 -1.17 1.82 -16.05
CA ARG A 7 -0.76 1.63 -14.65
C ARG A 7 -0.56 0.12 -14.48
N SER A 8 0.63 -0.31 -14.07
CA SER A 8 1.11 -1.70 -14.22
C SER A 8 0.39 -2.78 -13.41
N ARG A 9 -0.87 -2.57 -13.00
CA ARG A 9 -1.60 -3.37 -12.00
C ARG A 9 -0.75 -3.63 -10.75
N ARG A 10 0.08 -2.67 -10.38
CA ARG A 10 0.98 -2.74 -9.24
C ARG A 10 0.63 -1.61 -8.29
N ILE A 11 0.43 -1.95 -7.03
CA ILE A 11 0.15 -1.01 -5.95
C ILE A 11 1.28 -1.12 -4.94
N LEU A 12 1.77 0.04 -4.50
CA LEU A 12 2.75 0.16 -3.44
C LEU A 12 2.09 0.86 -2.26
N VAL A 13 2.11 0.20 -1.11
CA VAL A 13 1.68 0.76 0.16
C VAL A 13 2.88 1.44 0.80
N VAL A 14 2.75 2.72 1.15
CA VAL A 14 3.85 3.55 1.65
C VAL A 14 3.50 4.27 2.93
N GLY A 15 4.51 4.48 3.77
CA GLY A 15 4.41 5.23 5.02
C GLY A 15 4.42 6.73 4.80
N ASP A 16 5.16 7.14 3.77
CA ASP A 16 5.48 8.52 3.48
C ASP A 16 5.52 8.72 1.96
N LEU A 17 4.83 9.75 1.46
CA LEU A 17 4.80 10.06 0.02
C LEU A 17 6.05 10.81 -0.45
N ASP A 18 6.82 11.35 0.49
CA ASP A 18 8.08 12.05 0.24
C ASP A 18 9.29 11.09 0.33
N ASP A 19 9.07 9.78 0.48
CA ASP A 19 10.14 8.79 0.53
C ASP A 19 10.95 8.85 -0.79
N PRO A 20 12.25 9.16 -0.75
CA PRO A 20 13.06 9.37 -1.96
C PRO A 20 13.14 8.11 -2.85
N ARG A 21 12.85 6.93 -2.30
CA ARG A 21 12.82 5.67 -3.06
C ARG A 21 11.62 5.61 -4.00
N LEU A 22 10.55 6.37 -3.75
CA LEU A 22 9.40 6.48 -4.65
C LEU A 22 9.78 7.02 -6.02
N ALA A 23 10.74 7.95 -6.10
CA ALA A 23 11.22 8.48 -7.37
C ALA A 23 11.83 7.38 -8.25
N ALA A 24 12.55 6.43 -7.65
CA ALA A 24 13.12 5.27 -8.35
C ALA A 24 12.05 4.26 -8.79
N LEU A 25 10.92 4.18 -8.08
CA LEU A 25 9.81 3.26 -8.34
C LEU A 25 8.74 3.85 -9.29
N SER A 26 8.88 5.13 -9.66
CA SER A 26 7.97 5.91 -10.51
C SER A 26 8.30 5.87 -12.01
N GLY A 27 9.10 4.90 -12.46
CA GLY A 27 9.46 4.72 -13.88
C GLY A 27 8.28 4.42 -14.82
N PRO A 28 8.51 4.26 -16.14
CA PRO A 28 7.46 3.98 -17.12
C PRO A 28 6.76 2.66 -16.78
N GLY A 29 5.48 2.75 -16.40
CA GLY A 29 4.73 1.67 -15.76
C GLY A 29 4.66 1.77 -14.22
N GLY A 30 4.63 2.97 -13.67
CA GLY A 30 4.66 3.22 -12.22
C GLY A 30 3.61 2.46 -11.38
N HIS A 31 3.87 2.41 -10.09
CA HIS A 31 2.96 1.84 -9.09
C HIS A 31 1.85 2.84 -8.76
N GLY A 32 0.61 2.37 -8.58
CA GLY A 32 -0.37 3.13 -7.81
C GLY A 32 0.07 3.17 -6.35
N LEU A 33 -0.22 4.25 -5.64
CA LEU A 33 0.20 4.42 -4.25
C LEU A 33 -1.00 4.35 -3.31
N ILE A 34 -0.84 3.65 -2.19
CA ILE A 34 -1.71 3.76 -1.02
C ILE A 34 -0.86 4.24 0.14
N GLN A 35 -1.27 5.31 0.80
CA GLN A 35 -0.55 5.82 1.97
C GLN A 35 -1.18 5.27 3.26
N THR A 36 -0.35 4.74 4.16
CA THR A 36 -0.76 4.41 5.53
C THR A 36 -0.83 5.69 6.38
N PRO A 37 -1.62 5.71 7.48
CA PRO A 37 -1.59 6.85 8.39
C PRO A 37 -0.16 7.11 8.93
N PRO A 38 0.21 8.38 9.12
CA PRO A 38 1.54 8.74 9.60
C PRO A 38 1.77 8.25 11.05
N ALA A 39 3.03 8.06 11.44
CA ALA A 39 3.39 7.54 12.76
C ALA A 39 2.92 8.41 13.94
N GLY A 40 2.78 9.73 13.73
CA GLY A 40 2.34 10.69 14.76
C GLY A 40 0.82 10.85 14.88
N MET A 41 0.02 10.08 14.13
CA MET A 41 -1.44 10.14 14.22
C MET A 41 -1.94 9.44 15.49
N GLU A 42 -2.98 10.00 16.12
CA GLU A 42 -3.67 9.35 17.26
C GLU A 42 -4.18 7.95 16.90
N ALA A 43 -4.08 7.01 17.84
CA ALA A 43 -4.31 5.59 17.59
C ALA A 43 -5.73 5.27 17.06
N GLY A 44 -6.77 5.97 17.56
CA GLY A 44 -8.15 5.76 17.11
C GLY A 44 -8.34 6.11 15.62
N PRO A 45 -8.06 7.36 15.22
CA PRO A 45 -8.06 7.75 13.81
C PRO A 45 -7.12 6.93 12.92
N ALA A 46 -5.92 6.59 13.41
CA ALA A 46 -4.97 5.76 12.67
C ALA A 46 -5.56 4.37 12.39
N LEU A 47 -6.20 3.74 13.38
CA LEU A 47 -6.84 2.45 13.18
C LEU A 47 -7.99 2.51 12.17
N ALA A 48 -8.83 3.56 12.22
CA ALA A 48 -9.89 3.76 11.24
C ALA A 48 -9.34 3.94 9.82
N ALA A 49 -8.24 4.70 9.66
CA ALA A 49 -7.56 4.85 8.38
C ALA A 49 -6.96 3.52 7.89
N LEU A 50 -6.36 2.72 8.78
CA LEU A 50 -5.82 1.40 8.43
C LEU A 50 -6.90 0.42 7.97
N VAL A 51 -8.11 0.50 8.51
CA VAL A 51 -9.24 -0.29 8.02
C VAL A 51 -9.53 0.04 6.56
N LEU A 52 -9.58 1.32 6.19
CA LEU A 52 -9.77 1.76 4.81
C LEU A 52 -8.61 1.35 3.88
N VAL A 53 -7.37 1.38 4.39
CA VAL A 53 -6.20 0.90 3.64
C VAL A 53 -6.32 -0.60 3.39
N ALA A 54 -6.70 -1.38 4.40
CA ALA A 54 -6.87 -2.82 4.26
C ALA A 54 -8.02 -3.19 3.30
N ASP A 55 -9.12 -2.43 3.30
CA ASP A 55 -10.23 -2.63 2.35
C ASP A 55 -9.78 -2.34 0.90
N GLN A 56 -9.01 -1.28 0.69
CA GLN A 56 -8.42 -0.99 -0.63
C GLN A 56 -7.47 -2.09 -1.08
N ILE A 57 -6.59 -2.57 -0.20
CA ILE A 57 -5.68 -3.68 -0.50
C ILE A 57 -6.47 -4.93 -0.91
N GLU A 58 -7.51 -5.28 -0.16
CA GLU A 58 -8.38 -6.42 -0.48
C GLU A 58 -9.01 -6.27 -1.86
N ASP A 59 -9.56 -5.09 -2.16
CA ASP A 59 -10.17 -4.81 -3.45
C ASP A 59 -9.16 -4.94 -4.61
N PHE A 60 -7.97 -4.37 -4.46
CA PHE A 60 -6.91 -4.47 -5.46
C PHE A 60 -6.48 -5.92 -5.69
N LEU A 61 -6.28 -6.70 -4.62
CA LEU A 61 -5.95 -8.12 -4.73
C LEU A 61 -7.06 -8.89 -5.44
N ARG A 62 -8.33 -8.61 -5.12
CA ARG A 62 -9.50 -9.24 -5.76
C ARG A 62 -9.57 -8.94 -7.26
N HIS A 63 -9.11 -7.76 -7.68
CA HIS A 63 -9.02 -7.35 -9.08
C HIS A 63 -7.71 -7.76 -9.78
N GLY A 64 -6.86 -8.55 -9.13
CA GLY A 64 -5.63 -9.10 -9.71
C GLY A 64 -4.48 -8.09 -9.79
N TYR A 65 -4.47 -7.09 -8.92
CA TYR A 65 -3.32 -6.20 -8.75
C TYR A 65 -2.27 -6.86 -7.83
N ALA A 66 -1.00 -6.64 -8.14
CA ALA A 66 0.09 -6.96 -7.25
C ALA A 66 0.26 -5.84 -6.22
N VAL A 67 0.08 -6.15 -4.94
CA VAL A 67 0.24 -5.19 -3.84
C VAL A 67 1.52 -5.50 -3.07
N ARG A 68 2.36 -4.49 -2.85
CA ARG A 68 3.62 -4.60 -2.11
C ARG A 68 3.74 -3.47 -1.09
N LEU A 69 4.59 -3.66 -0.07
CA LEU A 69 4.84 -2.69 1.00
C LEU A 69 6.20 -2.04 0.81
N LEU A 70 6.31 -0.72 0.94
CA LEU A 70 7.61 -0.03 1.03
C LEU A 70 7.97 0.15 2.50
N ALA A 71 8.87 -0.68 3.01
CA ALA A 71 9.28 -0.65 4.41
C ALA A 71 10.32 0.46 4.69
N PRO A 72 10.34 1.07 5.89
CA PRO A 72 9.46 0.78 7.02
C PRO A 72 8.09 1.45 6.87
N LEU A 73 7.04 0.72 7.25
CA LEU A 73 5.69 1.28 7.35
C LEU A 73 5.34 1.61 8.81
N PRO A 74 4.79 2.81 9.07
CA PRO A 74 4.15 3.06 10.36
C PRO A 74 2.96 2.12 10.50
N TRP A 75 2.73 1.64 11.72
CA TRP A 75 1.62 0.73 12.03
C TRP A 75 1.62 -0.60 11.25
N ALA A 76 2.77 -1.04 10.74
CA ALA A 76 2.91 -2.27 9.96
C ALA A 76 2.27 -3.50 10.64
N GLU A 77 2.48 -3.67 11.96
CA GLU A 77 1.89 -4.78 12.72
C GLU A 77 0.35 -4.69 12.76
N ALA A 78 -0.19 -3.49 12.95
CA ALA A 78 -1.64 -3.29 12.98
C ALA A 78 -2.26 -3.55 11.61
N LEU A 79 -1.61 -3.11 10.52
CA LEU A 79 -2.02 -3.41 9.16
C LEU A 79 -1.97 -4.93 8.89
N ALA A 80 -0.87 -5.59 9.26
CA ALA A 80 -0.71 -7.04 9.08
C ALA A 80 -1.79 -7.84 9.81
N ARG A 81 -2.15 -7.44 11.04
CA ARG A 81 -3.27 -8.02 11.79
C ARG A 81 -4.60 -7.83 11.07
N LEU A 82 -4.87 -6.63 10.55
CA LEU A 82 -6.08 -6.33 9.81
C LEU A 82 -6.19 -7.13 8.50
N LEU A 83 -5.08 -7.35 7.80
CA LEU A 83 -5.04 -8.18 6.59
C LEU A 83 -5.22 -9.66 6.92
N SER A 84 -4.55 -10.17 7.95
CA SER A 84 -4.72 -11.56 8.41
C SER A 84 -6.15 -11.85 8.85
N ALA A 85 -6.81 -10.91 9.55
CA ALA A 85 -8.21 -11.06 9.95
C ALA A 85 -9.17 -11.17 8.75
N ARG A 86 -8.77 -10.66 7.58
CA ARG A 86 -9.49 -10.78 6.30
C ARG A 86 -9.06 -12.00 5.47
N GLY A 87 -8.16 -12.84 6.00
CA GLY A 87 -7.62 -14.01 5.28
C GLY A 87 -6.61 -13.65 4.18
N ILE A 88 -6.08 -12.42 4.20
CA ILE A 88 -5.07 -11.96 3.24
C ILE A 88 -3.68 -12.34 3.76
N SER A 89 -2.93 -13.07 2.94
CA SER A 89 -1.54 -13.43 3.23
C SER A 89 -0.65 -12.18 3.38
N PRO A 90 0.44 -12.26 4.18
CA PRO A 90 1.40 -11.18 4.29
C PRO A 90 1.88 -10.70 2.92
N LEU A 91 1.86 -9.39 2.73
CA LEU A 91 2.30 -8.75 1.49
C LEU A 91 3.84 -8.73 1.41
N GLU A 92 4.37 -8.77 0.18
CA GLU A 92 5.81 -8.66 -0.07
C GLU A 92 6.32 -7.26 0.30
N GLU A 93 7.34 -7.21 1.14
CA GLU A 93 8.04 -5.98 1.51
C GLU A 93 9.20 -5.71 0.56
N ILE A 94 9.30 -4.47 0.09
CA ILE A 94 10.40 -3.97 -0.72
C ILE A 94 11.28 -3.10 0.17
N SER A 95 12.53 -3.53 0.32
CA SER A 95 13.61 -2.75 0.93
C SER A 95 14.48 -2.20 -0.20
N ALA A 96 13.98 -1.22 -0.95
CA ALA A 96 14.83 -0.46 -1.85
C ALA A 96 15.83 0.39 -1.05
#